data_AF-A0A5J4SJ29-F1
#
_entry.id   AF-A0A5J4SJ29-F1
#
_cell.length_a   1.000
_cell.length_b   1.000
_cell.length_c   1.000
_cell.angle_alpha   90.00
_cell.angle_beta   90.00
_cell.angle_gamma   90.00
#
_symmetry.space_group_name_H-M   'P 1'
#
loop_
_entity.id
_entity.type
_entity.pdbx_description
1 polymer ?
#
loop_
_entity_poly.entity_id
_entity_poly.type
_entity_poly.pdbx_seq_one_letter_code
_entity_poly.pdbx_strand_id
1 'polypeptide(L)'
;MATPQDYNVIGGLTGLGENRFLQILSETSTIPDVQQFLGTNKSTFAIKDHFRFQSTLEYALSYNTFKRALIVMLLPQVATIVDPDRTEEDKAEVRTKIFEIKQNPDEEKLSFLAKRIKKVTLIYHNIRSDETGSFYAWAAIYINGLNQLKAELLIMPEHYSEAHVTKSEEFFKTIQLPPQEIKFIEVKSAGAYTLALTEDGKLWSRGMNDDGNWDVGTEIWRLNPH
;
A
#
# COMPACT_ATOMS: atom_id res chain seq x y z
N MET A 1 39.67 -7.51 -36.97
CA MET A 1 38.67 -7.61 -35.90
C MET A 1 37.90 -6.31 -35.88
N ALA A 2 36.58 -6.38 -36.02
CA ALA A 2 35.72 -5.19 -36.07
C ALA A 2 35.74 -4.47 -34.72
N THR A 3 36.05 -3.18 -34.74
CA THR A 3 35.91 -2.28 -33.60
C THR A 3 34.43 -2.26 -33.18
N PRO A 4 34.07 -2.44 -31.89
CA PRO A 4 32.68 -2.27 -31.47
C PRO A 4 32.28 -0.81 -31.73
N GLN A 5 31.40 -0.58 -32.71
CA GLN A 5 31.03 0.77 -33.17
C GLN A 5 29.95 1.44 -32.31
N ASP A 6 29.37 0.77 -31.32
CA ASP A 6 28.04 1.20 -30.90
C ASP A 6 27.92 2.21 -29.74
N TYR A 7 28.93 2.51 -28.90
CA TYR A 7 28.62 3.29 -27.68
C TYR A 7 29.63 4.30 -27.12
N ASN A 8 30.66 4.73 -27.85
CA ASN A 8 31.60 5.73 -27.33
C ASN A 8 31.72 6.95 -28.23
N VAL A 9 30.72 7.84 -28.18
CA VAL A 9 30.89 9.22 -28.61
C VAL A 9 31.50 10.00 -27.45
N ILE A 10 32.76 10.43 -27.60
CA ILE A 10 33.41 11.33 -26.63
C ILE A 10 32.60 12.63 -26.59
N GLY A 11 32.05 12.97 -25.42
CA GLY A 11 31.12 14.09 -25.23
C GLY A 11 29.63 13.74 -25.32
N GLY A 12 29.28 12.48 -25.60
CA GLY A 12 27.91 11.97 -25.55
C GLY A 12 27.48 11.56 -24.14
N LEU A 13 26.18 11.30 -23.95
CA LEU A 13 25.59 10.89 -22.66
C LEU A 13 26.39 9.74 -22.02
N THR A 14 26.80 8.73 -22.80
CA THR A 14 27.62 7.57 -22.35
C THR A 14 29.00 7.92 -21.80
N GLY A 15 29.54 9.10 -22.11
CA GLY A 15 30.82 9.59 -21.59
C GLY A 15 30.74 10.24 -20.20
N LEU A 16 29.54 10.42 -19.63
CA LEU A 16 29.35 11.07 -18.33
C LEU A 16 29.70 10.16 -17.13
N GLY A 17 29.74 8.85 -17.34
CA GLY A 17 30.01 7.85 -16.29
C GLY A 17 28.84 7.66 -15.31
N GLU A 18 28.87 6.53 -14.58
CA GLU A 18 27.77 6.08 -13.73
C GLU A 18 27.35 7.08 -12.64
N ASN A 19 28.31 7.77 -12.01
CA ASN A 19 28.03 8.74 -10.95
C ASN A 19 27.22 9.96 -11.45
N ARG A 20 27.47 10.43 -12.68
CA ARG A 20 26.71 11.54 -13.26
C ARG A 20 25.31 11.10 -13.67
N PHE A 21 25.16 9.87 -14.14
CA PHE A 21 23.83 9.33 -14.39
C PHE A 21 23.00 9.17 -13.12
N LEU A 22 23.60 8.72 -12.03
CA LEU A 22 22.95 8.66 -10.73
C LEU A 22 22.54 10.05 -10.22
N GLN A 23 23.32 11.08 -10.55
CA GLN A 23 22.93 12.47 -10.25
C GLN A 23 21.72 12.90 -11.07
N ILE A 24 21.72 12.67 -12.39
CA ILE A 24 20.57 12.99 -13.27
C ILE A 24 19.31 12.25 -12.81
N LEU A 25 19.44 10.96 -12.51
CA LEU A 25 18.35 10.14 -11.99
C LEU A 25 17.83 10.65 -10.64
N SER A 26 18.70 11.26 -9.81
CA SER A 26 18.29 11.80 -8.50
C SER A 26 17.50 13.10 -8.62
N GLU A 27 17.65 13.80 -9.74
CA GLU A 27 16.92 15.03 -10.06
C GLU A 27 15.67 14.73 -10.90
N THR A 28 15.52 13.49 -11.40
CA THR A 28 14.36 13.05 -12.16
C THR A 28 13.18 12.79 -11.21
N SER A 29 12.03 13.41 -11.47
CA SER A 29 10.88 13.42 -10.56
C SER A 29 9.80 12.39 -10.88
N THR A 30 9.85 11.74 -12.04
CA THR A 30 8.82 10.78 -12.48
C THR A 30 9.38 9.41 -12.82
N ILE A 31 8.61 8.36 -12.52
CA ILE A 31 8.98 6.97 -12.85
C ILE A 31 9.09 6.76 -14.37
N PRO A 32 8.18 7.26 -15.23
CA PRO A 32 8.31 7.10 -16.67
C PRO A 32 9.63 7.64 -17.21
N ASP A 33 10.09 8.80 -16.72
CA ASP A 33 11.35 9.39 -17.16
C ASP A 33 12.56 8.57 -16.71
N VAL A 34 12.53 8.05 -15.47
CA VAL A 34 13.55 7.10 -14.97
C VAL A 34 13.58 5.83 -15.82
N GLN A 35 12.42 5.27 -16.15
CA GLN A 35 12.30 4.07 -16.98
C GLN A 35 12.81 4.31 -18.39
N GLN A 36 12.45 5.43 -19.01
CA GLN A 36 12.94 5.82 -20.32
C GLN A 36 14.46 5.99 -20.31
N PHE A 37 15.00 6.68 -19.29
CA PHE A 37 16.45 6.87 -19.13
C PHE A 37 17.19 5.54 -19.02
N LEU A 38 16.74 4.62 -18.15
CA LEU A 38 17.33 3.29 -17.99
C LEU A 38 17.15 2.41 -19.23
N GLY A 39 16.06 2.59 -19.97
CA GLY A 39 15.73 1.84 -21.17
C GLY A 39 16.47 2.27 -22.43
N THR A 40 17.26 3.36 -22.38
CA THR A 40 17.96 3.89 -23.56
C THR A 40 18.98 2.92 -24.15
N ASN A 41 19.78 2.22 -23.32
CA ASN A 41 20.75 1.23 -23.78
C ASN A 41 21.20 0.29 -22.63
N LYS A 42 22.04 -0.71 -22.95
CA LYS A 42 22.54 -1.69 -21.98
C LYS A 42 23.37 -1.07 -20.86
N SER A 43 24.15 -0.02 -21.15
CA SER A 43 25.02 0.64 -20.17
C SER A 43 24.22 1.46 -19.16
N THR A 44 23.20 2.20 -19.63
CA THR A 44 22.28 2.92 -18.74
C THR A 44 21.38 1.96 -17.97
N PHE A 45 20.98 0.84 -18.57
CA PHE A 45 20.25 -0.21 -17.87
C PHE A 45 21.04 -0.82 -16.69
N ALA A 46 22.36 -0.99 -16.83
CA ALA A 46 23.23 -1.53 -15.78
C ALA A 46 23.28 -0.63 -14.51
N ILE A 47 22.92 0.65 -14.62
CA ILE A 47 22.88 1.58 -13.48
C ILE A 47 21.94 1.07 -12.38
N LYS A 48 20.89 0.31 -12.73
CA LYS A 48 19.95 -0.26 -11.75
C LYS A 48 20.62 -1.16 -10.71
N ASP A 49 21.78 -1.73 -11.04
CA ASP A 49 22.53 -2.65 -10.19
C ASP A 49 23.57 -1.91 -9.32
N HIS A 50 23.76 -0.61 -9.51
CA HIS A 50 24.67 0.20 -8.72
C HIS A 50 24.13 0.41 -7.29
N PHE A 51 24.97 0.25 -6.27
CA PHE A 51 24.52 0.31 -4.86
C PHE A 51 23.85 1.64 -4.45
N ARG A 52 24.23 2.76 -5.09
CA ARG A 52 23.60 4.09 -4.89
C ARG A 52 22.31 4.31 -5.68
N PHE A 53 22.00 3.44 -6.63
CA PHE A 53 20.78 3.57 -7.44
C PHE A 53 19.54 3.58 -6.55
N GLN A 54 19.53 2.78 -5.48
CA GLN A 54 18.41 2.73 -4.55
C GLN A 54 18.14 4.08 -3.88
N SER A 55 19.18 4.76 -3.38
CA SER A 55 19.04 6.09 -2.75
C SER A 55 18.62 7.17 -3.75
N THR A 56 19.11 7.08 -4.98
CA THR A 56 18.74 7.95 -6.08
C THR A 56 17.26 7.78 -6.47
N LEU A 57 16.79 6.53 -6.50
CA LEU A 57 15.42 6.17 -6.86
C LEU A 57 14.41 6.63 -5.79
N GLU A 58 14.80 6.75 -4.51
CA GLU A 58 13.91 7.24 -3.45
C GLU A 58 13.29 8.61 -3.77
N TYR A 59 14.05 9.51 -4.42
CA TYR A 59 13.56 10.83 -4.79
C TYR A 59 12.57 10.77 -5.95
N ALA A 60 12.90 10.05 -7.03
CA ALA A 60 11.98 9.88 -8.16
C ALA A 60 10.68 9.17 -7.76
N LEU A 61 10.76 8.24 -6.81
CA LEU A 61 9.58 7.58 -6.25
C LEU A 61 8.81 8.48 -5.29
N SER A 62 9.44 9.52 -4.72
CA SER A 62 8.83 10.41 -3.72
C SER A 62 7.54 11.10 -4.19
N TYR A 63 7.39 11.25 -5.51
CA TYR A 63 6.23 11.86 -6.15
C TYR A 63 5.01 10.93 -6.12
N ASN A 64 4.24 10.97 -5.02
CA ASN A 64 2.91 10.34 -4.81
C ASN A 64 2.74 8.86 -5.22
N THR A 65 3.82 8.16 -5.52
CA THR A 65 3.72 6.78 -6.00
C THR A 65 3.61 5.84 -4.80
N PHE A 66 2.87 4.74 -4.92
CA PHE A 66 2.80 3.67 -3.90
C PHE A 66 2.37 4.07 -2.48
N LYS A 67 1.87 5.30 -2.28
CA LYS A 67 1.30 5.78 -1.00
C LYS A 67 -0.23 5.80 -0.99
N ARG A 68 -0.83 5.62 -2.17
CA ARG A 68 -2.27 5.65 -2.38
C ARG A 68 -2.78 4.28 -2.79
N ALA A 69 -3.89 3.86 -2.23
CA ALA A 69 -4.65 2.71 -2.69
C ALA A 69 -6.04 3.18 -3.12
N LEU A 70 -6.46 2.77 -4.32
CA LEU A 70 -7.84 2.95 -4.78
C LEU A 70 -8.65 1.72 -4.34
N ILE A 71 -9.64 1.95 -3.51
CA ILE A 71 -10.62 0.94 -3.12
C ILE A 71 -11.84 1.12 -4.01
N VAL A 72 -12.21 0.07 -4.73
CA VAL A 72 -13.42 0.02 -5.56
C VAL A 72 -14.37 -0.97 -4.91
N MET A 73 -15.52 -0.48 -4.46
CA MET A 73 -16.60 -1.30 -3.93
C MET A 73 -17.59 -1.58 -5.04
N LEU A 74 -17.85 -2.86 -5.23
CA LEU A 74 -18.83 -3.35 -6.20
C LEU A 74 -20.05 -3.86 -5.44
N LEU A 75 -21.17 -3.20 -5.63
CA LEU A 75 -22.50 -3.73 -5.39
C LEU A 75 -23.03 -3.97 -6.82
N PRO A 76 -23.47 -5.14 -7.32
CA PRO A 76 -23.40 -6.56 -6.95
C PRO A 76 -22.47 -7.37 -7.90
N GLN A 77 -22.61 -8.71 -7.94
CA GLN A 77 -21.76 -9.69 -8.69
C GLN A 77 -21.56 -9.42 -10.21
N VAL A 78 -22.35 -8.53 -10.82
CA VAL A 78 -22.33 -8.23 -12.27
C VAL A 78 -21.27 -7.17 -12.62
N ALA A 79 -20.78 -6.42 -11.64
CA ALA A 79 -19.96 -5.24 -11.85
C ALA A 79 -18.43 -5.52 -11.89
N THR A 80 -17.98 -6.76 -12.10
CA THR A 80 -16.55 -7.15 -12.02
C THR A 80 -15.66 -6.61 -13.15
N ILE A 81 -16.26 -6.03 -14.19
CA ILE A 81 -15.54 -5.40 -15.31
C ILE A 81 -15.72 -3.89 -15.21
N VAL A 82 -14.63 -3.12 -15.26
CA VAL A 82 -14.72 -1.66 -15.41
C VAL A 82 -15.14 -1.37 -16.86
N ASP A 83 -16.41 -1.02 -17.04
CA ASP A 83 -16.98 -0.65 -18.34
C ASP A 83 -17.28 0.86 -18.34
N PRO A 84 -16.55 1.67 -19.13
CA PRO A 84 -16.71 3.11 -19.16
C PRO A 84 -18.04 3.56 -19.77
N ASP A 85 -18.71 2.70 -20.54
CA ASP A 85 -19.95 3.00 -21.26
C ASP A 85 -21.22 2.64 -20.47
N ARG A 86 -21.06 2.28 -19.20
CA ARG A 86 -22.17 2.02 -18.26
C ARG A 86 -23.12 3.20 -18.11
N THR A 87 -24.36 2.89 -17.72
CA THR A 87 -25.35 3.91 -17.36
C THR A 87 -24.90 4.70 -16.13
N GLU A 88 -25.42 5.90 -15.93
CA GLU A 88 -25.07 6.72 -14.75
C GLU A 88 -25.56 6.07 -13.45
N GLU A 89 -26.67 5.33 -13.51
CA GLU A 89 -27.15 4.48 -12.42
C GLU A 89 -26.12 3.38 -12.08
N ASP A 90 -25.62 2.64 -13.08
CA ASP A 90 -24.61 1.58 -12.87
C ASP A 90 -23.27 2.16 -12.36
N LYS A 91 -22.90 3.35 -12.81
CA LYS A 91 -21.71 4.07 -12.31
C LYS A 91 -21.89 4.50 -10.86
N ALA A 92 -23.11 4.83 -10.44
CA ALA A 92 -23.42 5.16 -9.05
C ALA A 92 -23.36 3.93 -8.12
N GLU A 93 -23.49 2.71 -8.65
CA GLU A 93 -23.29 1.48 -7.89
C GLU A 93 -21.81 1.19 -7.57
N VAL A 94 -20.90 1.64 -8.45
CA VAL A 94 -19.46 1.52 -8.25
C VAL A 94 -18.96 2.66 -7.36
N ARG A 95 -18.78 2.37 -6.07
CA ARG A 95 -18.29 3.37 -5.11
C ARG A 95 -16.78 3.28 -5.00
N THR A 96 -16.11 4.42 -5.08
CA THR A 96 -14.64 4.47 -4.97
C THR A 96 -14.19 5.29 -3.77
N LYS A 97 -13.11 4.85 -3.13
CA LYS A 97 -12.42 5.61 -2.08
C LYS A 97 -10.93 5.53 -2.32
N ILE A 98 -10.29 6.70 -2.41
CA ILE A 98 -8.82 6.76 -2.38
C ILE A 98 -8.41 6.84 -0.91
N PHE A 99 -7.62 5.87 -0.49
CA PHE A 99 -6.87 5.88 0.74
C PHE A 99 -5.46 6.37 0.45
N GLU A 100 -4.96 7.27 1.28
CA GLU A 100 -3.57 7.73 1.27
C GLU A 100 -3.00 7.51 2.65
N ILE A 101 -1.78 6.96 2.75
CA ILE A 101 -1.08 6.85 4.03
C ILE A 101 -0.95 8.27 4.61
N LYS A 102 -1.64 8.52 5.74
CA LYS A 102 -1.52 9.79 6.44
C LYS A 102 -0.11 9.92 6.99
N GLN A 103 0.52 11.05 6.69
CA GLN A 103 1.86 11.34 7.20
C GLN A 103 1.73 11.68 8.69
N ASN A 104 2.05 10.73 9.55
CA ASN A 104 2.22 11.00 10.97
C ASN A 104 3.56 11.74 11.15
N PRO A 105 3.67 12.80 11.99
CA PRO A 105 4.93 13.47 12.29
C PRO A 105 6.12 12.55 12.57
N ASP A 106 5.88 11.42 13.24
CA ASP A 106 6.93 10.43 13.52
C ASP A 106 7.41 9.69 12.25
N GLU A 107 6.52 9.54 11.27
CA GLU A 107 6.81 8.93 9.99
C GLU A 107 7.42 9.92 8.99
N GLU A 108 7.35 11.24 9.20
CA GLU A 108 7.98 12.23 8.30
C GLU A 108 9.47 11.94 8.07
N LYS A 109 10.18 11.50 9.12
CA LYS A 109 11.61 11.17 9.08
C LYS A 109 11.95 9.86 8.34
N LEU A 110 10.96 9.02 8.04
CA LEU A 110 11.19 7.77 7.34
C LEU A 110 11.49 8.01 5.85
N SER A 111 12.33 7.16 5.27
CA SER A 111 12.61 7.21 3.84
C SER A 111 11.33 6.96 3.02
N PHE A 112 11.33 7.40 1.76
CA PHE A 112 10.16 7.17 0.91
C PHE A 112 9.82 5.67 0.78
N LEU A 113 10.85 4.83 0.61
CA LEU A 113 10.66 3.40 0.46
C LEU A 113 10.00 2.78 1.67
N ALA A 114 10.31 3.27 2.87
CA ALA A 114 9.69 2.84 4.12
C ALA A 114 8.18 3.13 4.16
N LYS A 115 7.72 4.17 3.46
CA LYS A 115 6.32 4.63 3.42
C LYS A 115 5.48 3.98 2.32
N ARG A 116 6.01 3.04 1.53
CA ARG A 116 5.25 2.39 0.45
C ARG A 116 4.22 1.40 1.02
N ILE A 117 3.06 1.30 0.40
CA ILE A 117 2.14 0.17 0.58
C ILE A 117 2.69 -1.01 -0.23
N LYS A 118 3.11 -2.08 0.44
CA LYS A 118 3.51 -3.34 -0.21
C LYS A 118 2.32 -4.28 -0.44
N LYS A 119 1.43 -4.36 0.54
CA LYS A 119 0.22 -5.19 0.56
C LYS A 119 -0.86 -4.45 1.31
N VAL A 120 -2.12 -4.62 0.92
CA VAL A 120 -3.27 -4.02 1.60
C VAL A 120 -4.45 -4.99 1.56
N THR A 121 -5.22 -5.00 2.63
CA THR A 121 -6.49 -5.70 2.74
C THR A 121 -7.46 -4.87 3.58
N LEU A 122 -8.74 -5.20 3.53
CA LEU A 122 -9.78 -4.50 4.26
C LEU A 122 -10.30 -5.35 5.40
N ILE A 123 -10.56 -4.69 6.52
CA ILE A 123 -11.29 -5.27 7.65
C ILE A 123 -12.54 -4.45 7.90
N TYR A 124 -13.57 -5.09 8.44
CA TYR A 124 -14.76 -4.41 8.87
C TYR A 124 -15.27 -4.95 10.20
N HIS A 125 -16.01 -4.10 10.90
CA HIS A 125 -16.69 -4.44 12.15
C HIS A 125 -18.15 -4.02 12.06
N ASN A 126 -19.07 -4.92 12.40
CA ASN A 126 -20.50 -4.61 12.43
C ASN A 126 -20.83 -3.88 13.73
N ILE A 127 -21.18 -2.61 13.63
CA ILE A 127 -21.58 -1.77 14.76
C ILE A 127 -23.11 -1.72 14.80
N ARG A 128 -23.70 -2.14 15.91
CA ARG A 128 -25.13 -1.94 16.18
C ARG A 128 -25.36 -0.55 16.76
N SER A 129 -26.31 0.19 16.18
CA SER A 129 -26.74 1.50 16.66
C SER A 129 -28.23 1.49 16.94
N ASP A 130 -28.63 2.05 18.08
CA ASP A 130 -30.04 2.07 18.50
C ASP A 130 -30.91 2.97 17.61
N GLU A 131 -30.34 4.01 16.99
CA GLU A 131 -31.07 5.01 16.19
C GLU A 131 -31.14 4.71 14.68
N THR A 132 -30.17 3.96 14.12
CA THR A 132 -30.00 3.82 12.66
C THR A 132 -29.89 2.37 12.18
N GLY A 133 -30.04 1.38 13.07
CA GLY A 133 -29.73 -0.02 12.77
C GLY A 133 -28.23 -0.33 12.79
N SER A 134 -27.83 -1.47 12.23
CA SER A 134 -26.42 -1.88 12.16
C SER A 134 -25.72 -1.34 10.90
N PHE A 135 -24.46 -0.93 11.02
CA PHE A 135 -23.62 -0.56 9.89
C PHE A 135 -22.23 -1.16 10.02
N TYR A 136 -21.43 -1.12 8.95
CA TYR A 136 -20.05 -1.60 8.96
C TYR A 136 -19.07 -0.43 9.06
N ALA A 137 -18.23 -0.45 10.09
CA ALA A 137 -17.04 0.40 10.15
C ALA A 137 -15.87 -0.32 9.47
N TRP A 138 -15.00 0.41 8.77
CA TRP A 138 -13.95 -0.16 7.93
C TRP A 138 -12.57 0.35 8.30
N ALA A 139 -11.56 -0.50 8.15
CA ALA A 139 -10.17 -0.10 8.21
C ALA A 139 -9.34 -0.82 7.13
N ALA A 140 -8.34 -0.12 6.59
CA ALA A 140 -7.31 -0.72 5.76
C ALA A 140 -6.22 -1.27 6.66
N ILE A 141 -5.89 -2.56 6.50
CA ILE A 141 -4.68 -3.15 7.06
C ILE A 141 -3.68 -3.28 5.93
N TYR A 142 -2.47 -2.77 6.14
CA TYR A 142 -1.45 -2.78 5.11
C TYR A 142 -0.06 -3.07 5.66
N ILE A 143 0.80 -3.58 4.79
CA ILE A 143 2.22 -3.78 5.06
C ILE A 143 2.97 -2.62 4.43
N ASN A 144 3.71 -1.87 5.24
CA ASN A 144 4.51 -0.75 4.75
C ASN A 144 5.85 -1.22 4.15
N GLY A 145 6.70 -0.28 3.74
CA GLY A 145 8.00 -0.59 3.14
C GLY A 145 9.03 -1.21 4.07
N LEU A 146 8.86 -1.04 5.38
CA LEU A 146 9.66 -1.64 6.45
C LEU A 146 9.12 -3.01 6.89
N ASN A 147 8.17 -3.56 6.14
CA ASN A 147 7.48 -4.82 6.44
C ASN A 147 6.70 -4.78 7.77
N GLN A 148 6.27 -3.60 8.21
CA GLN A 148 5.45 -3.46 9.41
C GLN A 148 3.98 -3.50 9.03
N LEU A 149 3.17 -4.15 9.88
CA LEU A 149 1.73 -4.10 9.76
C LEU A 149 1.21 -2.76 10.32
N LYS A 150 0.37 -2.09 9.55
CA LYS A 150 -0.20 -0.77 9.85
C LYS A 150 -1.70 -0.79 9.58
N ALA A 151 -2.42 0.15 10.18
CA ALA A 151 -3.85 0.31 10.02
C ALA A 151 -4.21 1.76 9.68
N GLU A 152 -5.24 1.97 8.86
CA GLU A 152 -5.86 3.28 8.65
C GLU A 152 -7.37 3.16 8.70
N LEU A 153 -8.02 4.11 9.38
CA LEU A 153 -9.47 4.29 9.37
C LEU A 153 -9.97 4.65 7.98
N LEU A 154 -10.98 3.92 7.51
CA LEU A 154 -11.66 4.20 6.26
C LEU A 154 -13.11 4.59 6.51
N ILE A 155 -13.42 5.87 6.29
CA ILE A 155 -14.80 6.34 6.20
C ILE A 155 -15.23 6.24 4.74
N MET A 156 -16.10 5.28 4.46
CA MET A 156 -16.65 5.08 3.13
C MET A 156 -17.58 6.25 2.75
N PRO A 157 -17.82 6.52 1.47
CA PRO A 157 -18.62 7.67 1.03
C PRO A 157 -20.14 7.48 1.17
N GLU A 158 -20.62 6.41 1.83
CA GLU A 158 -22.06 6.22 2.08
C GLU A 158 -22.61 7.28 3.04
N HIS A 159 -23.93 7.29 3.28
CA HIS A 159 -24.61 8.25 4.16
C HIS A 159 -24.20 8.09 5.64
N TYR A 160 -22.93 8.36 5.96
CA TYR A 160 -22.37 8.32 7.31
C TYR A 160 -22.77 9.60 8.03
N SER A 161 -23.68 9.45 8.98
CA SER A 161 -23.97 10.48 9.98
C SER A 161 -22.74 10.75 10.86
N GLU A 162 -22.70 11.90 11.54
CA GLU A 162 -21.67 12.22 12.54
C GLU A 162 -21.54 11.10 13.60
N ALA A 163 -22.67 10.50 13.98
CA ALA A 163 -22.70 9.34 14.87
C ALA A 163 -21.99 8.11 14.28
N HIS A 164 -22.13 7.84 12.97
CA HIS A 164 -21.42 6.72 12.34
C HIS A 164 -19.92 6.97 12.24
N VAL A 165 -19.51 8.21 11.95
CA VAL A 165 -18.09 8.59 11.93
C VAL A 165 -17.47 8.41 13.32
N THR A 166 -18.13 8.95 14.35
CA THR A 166 -17.68 8.83 15.75
C THR A 166 -17.50 7.38 16.16
N LYS A 167 -18.51 6.53 15.91
CA LYS A 167 -18.43 5.09 16.22
C LYS A 167 -17.35 4.36 15.42
N SER A 168 -17.10 4.77 14.17
CA SER A 168 -16.01 4.21 13.36
C SER A 168 -14.63 4.58 13.91
N GLU A 169 -14.46 5.79 14.42
CA GLU A 169 -13.24 6.23 15.10
C GLU A 169 -13.02 5.48 16.43
N GLU A 170 -14.09 5.25 17.20
CA GLU A 170 -14.05 4.43 18.42
C GLU A 170 -13.63 3.00 18.12
N PHE A 171 -14.25 2.37 17.11
CA PHE A 171 -13.83 1.06 16.61
C PHE A 171 -12.34 1.06 16.23
N PHE A 172 -11.88 2.04 15.46
CA PHE A 172 -10.50 2.08 14.99
C PHE A 172 -9.49 2.13 16.13
N LYS A 173 -9.80 2.82 17.23
CA LYS A 173 -8.95 2.89 18.44
C LYS A 173 -8.81 1.55 19.14
N THR A 174 -9.72 0.59 18.92
CA THR A 174 -9.64 -0.74 19.52
C THR A 174 -8.62 -1.65 18.83
N ILE A 175 -8.17 -1.31 17.62
CA ILE A 175 -7.23 -2.12 16.83
C ILE A 175 -5.85 -2.10 17.48
N GLN A 176 -5.39 -3.26 17.94
CA GLN A 176 -4.06 -3.44 18.51
C GLN A 176 -3.17 -4.19 17.52
N LEU A 177 -2.30 -3.45 16.84
CA LEU A 177 -1.35 -4.00 15.88
C LEU A 177 -0.20 -4.76 16.57
N PRO A 178 0.44 -5.70 15.87
CA PRO A 178 1.66 -6.36 16.36
C PRO A 178 2.80 -5.35 16.63
N PRO A 179 3.78 -5.72 17.46
CA PRO A 179 5.01 -4.93 17.64
C PRO A 179 5.71 -4.62 16.31
N GLN A 180 6.32 -3.44 16.21
CA GLN A 180 6.90 -2.92 14.96
C GLN A 180 8.19 -3.64 14.52
N GLU A 181 8.79 -4.41 15.42
CA GLU A 181 9.95 -5.25 15.19
C GLU A 181 9.59 -6.46 14.33
N ILE A 182 8.33 -6.89 14.37
CA ILE A 182 7.83 -8.05 13.61
C ILE A 182 7.65 -7.65 12.15
N LYS A 183 8.18 -8.48 11.25
CA LYS A 183 8.21 -8.25 9.82
C LYS A 183 7.26 -9.17 9.09
N PHE A 184 6.38 -8.59 8.28
CA PHE A 184 5.33 -9.27 7.53
C PHE A 184 5.57 -9.20 6.02
N ILE A 185 5.22 -10.28 5.33
CA ILE A 185 5.35 -10.40 3.86
C ILE A 185 4.01 -10.56 3.15
N GLU A 186 2.98 -11.03 3.85
CA GLU A 186 1.65 -11.21 3.28
C GLU A 186 0.57 -10.91 4.32
N VAL A 187 -0.56 -10.36 3.87
CA VAL A 187 -1.75 -10.18 4.70
C VAL A 187 -3.01 -10.41 3.86
N LYS A 188 -3.95 -11.19 4.41
CA LYS A 188 -5.23 -11.49 3.77
C LYS A 188 -6.36 -11.40 4.77
N SER A 189 -7.49 -10.85 4.33
CA SER A 189 -8.68 -10.69 5.13
C SER A 189 -9.88 -11.35 4.46
N ALA A 190 -10.74 -11.94 5.29
CA ALA A 190 -12.11 -12.30 4.92
C ALA A 190 -13.11 -11.35 5.58
N GLY A 191 -12.67 -10.15 5.98
CA GLY A 191 -13.47 -9.14 6.66
C GLY A 191 -13.42 -9.26 8.17
N ALA A 192 -14.09 -10.30 8.70
CA ALA A 192 -14.20 -10.54 10.15
C ALA A 192 -12.92 -11.12 10.78
N TYR A 193 -12.21 -11.98 10.03
CA TYR A 193 -10.89 -12.49 10.43
C TYR A 193 -9.84 -12.10 9.42
N THR A 194 -8.60 -11.97 9.90
CA THR A 194 -7.47 -11.54 9.09
C THR A 194 -6.23 -12.32 9.51
N LEU A 195 -5.46 -12.75 8.52
CA LEU A 195 -4.21 -13.48 8.69
C LEU A 195 -3.05 -12.69 8.10
N ALA A 196 -1.91 -12.67 8.78
CA ALA A 196 -0.66 -12.10 8.29
C ALA A 196 0.50 -13.08 8.48
N LEU A 197 1.32 -13.23 7.45
CA LEU A 197 2.49 -14.12 7.45
C LEU A 197 3.76 -13.30 7.67
N THR A 198 4.58 -13.70 8.63
CA THR A 198 5.87 -13.07 8.93
C THR A 198 6.99 -13.58 8.01
N GLU A 199 8.09 -12.84 7.94
CA GLU A 199 9.31 -13.25 7.21
C GLU A 199 9.90 -14.56 7.73
N ASP A 200 9.78 -14.82 9.04
CA ASP A 200 10.24 -16.06 9.68
C ASP A 200 9.22 -17.21 9.63
N GLY A 201 8.14 -17.05 8.85
CA GLY A 201 7.18 -18.12 8.57
C GLY A 201 6.12 -18.34 9.66
N LYS A 202 5.99 -17.43 10.62
CA LYS A 202 4.94 -17.46 11.65
C LYS A 202 3.66 -16.82 11.15
N LEU A 203 2.53 -17.34 11.60
CA LEU A 203 1.22 -16.81 11.27
C LEU A 203 0.72 -15.92 12.42
N TRP A 204 0.22 -14.74 12.10
CA TRP A 204 -0.51 -13.87 13.02
C TRP A 204 -1.95 -13.75 12.58
N SER A 205 -2.86 -13.61 13.53
CA SER A 205 -4.28 -13.48 13.25
C SER A 205 -4.97 -12.42 14.11
N ARG A 206 -6.03 -11.84 13.55
CA ARG A 206 -7.03 -11.00 14.23
C ARG A 206 -8.40 -11.62 13.98
N GLY A 207 -9.29 -11.56 14.98
CA GLY A 207 -10.67 -12.05 14.88
C GLY A 207 -10.83 -13.55 15.10
N MET A 208 -9.77 -14.23 15.54
CA MET A 208 -9.79 -15.65 15.88
C MET A 208 -8.96 -15.90 17.14
N ASN A 209 -9.52 -16.68 18.05
CA ASN A 209 -8.88 -17.12 19.28
C ASN A 209 -7.95 -18.32 19.03
N ASP A 210 -7.10 -18.62 20.01
CA ASP A 210 -6.16 -19.75 19.97
C ASP A 210 -6.84 -21.12 19.92
N ASP A 211 -8.13 -21.21 20.26
CA ASP A 211 -8.93 -22.42 20.14
C ASP A 211 -9.62 -22.56 18.77
N GLY A 212 -9.39 -21.60 17.85
CA GLY A 212 -10.00 -21.55 16.53
C GLY A 212 -11.41 -20.95 16.50
N ASN A 213 -11.97 -20.55 17.64
CA ASN A 213 -13.26 -19.87 17.70
C ASN A 213 -13.12 -18.39 17.37
N TRP A 214 -14.24 -17.74 17.01
CA TRP A 214 -14.24 -16.30 16.72
C TRP A 214 -13.95 -15.48 17.96
N ASP A 215 -13.03 -14.53 17.83
CA ASP A 215 -12.74 -13.57 18.88
C ASP A 215 -13.88 -12.53 18.92
N VAL A 216 -14.70 -12.59 19.96
CA VAL A 216 -15.84 -11.70 20.11
C VAL A 216 -15.38 -10.39 20.73
N GLY A 217 -14.98 -9.46 19.87
CA GLY A 217 -14.86 -8.05 20.22
C GLY A 217 -13.47 -7.59 20.65
N THR A 218 -12.42 -8.39 20.46
CA THR A 218 -11.05 -7.85 20.57
C THR A 218 -10.40 -7.74 19.20
N GLU A 219 -10.12 -6.50 18.79
CA GLU A 219 -9.45 -6.18 17.52
C GLU A 219 -7.92 -6.33 17.64
N ILE A 220 -7.51 -7.38 18.35
CA ILE A 220 -6.13 -7.63 18.76
C ILE A 220 -5.48 -8.61 17.79
N TRP A 221 -4.30 -8.27 17.32
CA TRP A 221 -3.46 -9.19 16.56
C TRP A 221 -2.63 -10.06 17.50
N ARG A 222 -2.67 -11.38 17.28
CA ARG A 222 -1.94 -12.37 18.09
C ARG A 222 -1.17 -13.34 17.20
N LEU A 223 -0.12 -13.93 17.77
CA LEU A 223 0.56 -15.06 17.15
C LEU A 223 -0.41 -16.24 17.09
N ASN A 224 -0.66 -16.76 15.90
CA ASN A 224 -1.51 -17.92 15.70
C ASN A 224 -0.68 -19.20 15.93
N PRO A 225 -1.09 -20.08 16.85
CA PRO A 225 -0.36 -21.31 17.15
C PRO A 225 -0.61 -22.47 16.16
N HIS A 226 -1.57 -22.33 15.24
CA HIS A 226 -1.95 -23.34 14.24
C HIS A 226 -1.39 -23.05 12.86
#